data_AF-A0A2V3ZRA2-F1
#
_entry.id   AF-A0A2V3ZRA2-F1
#
_cell.length_a   1.000
_cell.length_b   1.000
_cell.length_c   1.000
_cell.angle_alpha   90.00
_cell.angle_beta   90.00
_cell.angle_gamma   90.00
#
_symmetry.space_group_name_H-M   'P 1'
#
loop_
_entity.id
_entity.type
_entity.pdbx_description
1 polymer ?
#
loop_
_entity_poly.entity_id
_entity_poly.type
_entity_poly.pdbx_seq_one_letter_code
_entity_poly.pdbx_strand_id
1 'polypeptide(L)'
;MEVNKKQLADIFGASIRTIQNWQEQGMPVLRGGGKGNEVLYDSAAVIKWYAERDAEIENEKLRREVEELRQASEADLQPGTIEYERHRLTRAQADAQELKNARDSAEVVETAFC
;
A
#
# COMPACT_ATOMS: atom_id res chain seq x y z
N MET A 1 11.98 15.26 -19.17
CA MET A 1 12.77 16.52 -19.29
C MET A 1 13.81 16.46 -18.19
N GLU A 2 15.08 16.68 -18.51
CA GLU A 2 16.13 16.65 -17.48
C GLU A 2 16.08 17.92 -16.63
N VAL A 3 16.02 17.76 -15.32
CA VAL A 3 15.97 18.86 -14.35
C VAL A 3 16.94 18.64 -13.22
N ASN A 4 17.52 19.72 -12.71
CA ASN A 4 18.29 19.68 -11.48
C ASN A 4 17.38 19.79 -10.24
N LYS A 5 17.96 19.59 -9.06
CA LYS A 5 17.22 19.58 -7.79
C LYS A 5 16.45 20.88 -7.49
N LYS A 6 16.98 22.04 -7.91
CA LYS A 6 16.33 23.34 -7.69
C LYS A 6 15.12 23.49 -8.61
N GLN A 7 15.28 23.20 -9.89
CA GLN A 7 14.19 23.22 -10.86
C GLN A 7 13.08 22.25 -10.47
N LEU A 8 13.44 21.05 -9.99
CA LEU A 8 12.47 20.08 -9.50
C LEU A 8 11.71 20.61 -8.27
N ALA A 9 12.40 21.25 -7.34
CA ALA A 9 11.77 21.90 -6.19
C ALA A 9 10.77 22.99 -6.63
N ASP A 10 11.13 23.81 -7.62
CA ASP A 10 10.26 24.85 -8.17
C ASP A 10 9.03 24.27 -8.88
N ILE A 11 9.19 23.19 -9.66
CA ILE A 11 8.09 22.48 -10.36
C ILE A 11 7.05 21.97 -9.37
N PHE A 12 7.50 21.39 -8.26
CA PHE A 12 6.62 20.82 -7.24
C PHE A 12 6.19 21.85 -6.17
N GLY A 13 6.66 23.10 -6.24
CA GLY A 13 6.42 24.10 -5.21
C GLY A 13 6.91 23.65 -3.82
N ALA A 14 7.95 22.82 -3.77
CA ALA A 14 8.44 22.14 -2.58
C ALA A 14 9.82 22.66 -2.16
N SER A 15 10.22 22.39 -0.92
CA SER A 15 11.58 22.74 -0.49
C SER A 15 12.62 21.78 -1.10
N ILE A 16 13.85 22.24 -1.28
CA ILE A 16 14.98 21.37 -1.71
C ILE A 16 15.16 20.19 -0.74
N ARG A 17 14.86 20.38 0.55
CA ARG A 17 14.89 19.31 1.56
C ARG A 17 13.80 18.27 1.30
N THR A 18 12.61 18.68 0.88
CA THR A 18 11.53 17.78 0.48
C THR A 18 11.96 16.90 -0.68
N ILE A 19 12.57 17.48 -1.71
CA ILE A 19 13.12 16.72 -2.85
C ILE A 19 14.19 15.73 -2.39
N GLN A 20 15.03 16.10 -1.41
CA GLN A 20 15.99 15.17 -0.83
C GLN A 20 15.34 13.99 -0.12
N ASN A 21 14.33 14.26 0.70
CA ASN A 21 13.58 13.21 1.39
C ASN A 21 12.92 12.26 0.38
N TRP A 22 12.36 12.77 -0.72
CA TRP A 22 11.80 11.92 -1.78
C TRP A 22 12.86 11.04 -2.42
N GLN A 23 14.06 11.57 -2.67
CA GLN A 23 15.18 10.77 -3.15
C GLN A 23 15.56 9.65 -2.17
N GLU A 24 15.58 9.92 -0.86
CA GLU A 24 15.83 8.90 0.18
C GLU A 24 14.69 7.86 0.27
N GLN A 25 13.47 8.24 -0.12
CA GLN A 25 12.30 7.36 -0.23
C GLN A 25 12.25 6.55 -1.55
N GLY A 26 13.30 6.63 -2.38
CA GLY A 26 13.40 5.87 -3.63
C GLY A 26 12.92 6.60 -4.89
N MET A 27 12.74 7.92 -4.84
CA MET A 27 12.45 8.72 -6.04
C MET A 27 13.55 8.51 -7.10
N PRO A 28 13.17 8.26 -8.38
CA PRO A 28 14.13 8.00 -9.45
C PRO A 28 15.13 9.14 -9.66
N VAL A 29 16.42 8.79 -9.74
CA VAL A 29 17.52 9.70 -10.05
C VAL A 29 18.14 9.29 -11.37
N LEU A 30 18.27 10.24 -12.31
CA LEU A 30 18.86 9.97 -13.62
C LEU A 30 20.38 9.90 -13.55
N ARG A 31 21.00 10.80 -12.79
CA ARG A 31 22.45 10.81 -12.54
C ARG A 31 22.75 11.13 -11.08
N GLY A 32 23.39 10.19 -10.39
CA GLY A 32 23.82 10.36 -9.00
C GLY A 32 24.94 11.39 -8.89
N GLY A 33 24.68 12.48 -8.18
CA GLY A 33 25.62 13.57 -7.94
C GLY A 33 26.77 13.12 -7.03
N GLY A 34 27.87 12.69 -7.63
CA GLY A 34 29.14 12.49 -6.95
C GLY A 34 29.80 13.82 -6.54
N LYS A 35 30.99 13.75 -5.91
CA LYS A 35 31.72 14.93 -5.40
C LYS A 35 32.00 15.92 -6.54
N GLY A 36 31.19 16.99 -6.63
CA GLY A 36 31.29 18.04 -7.65
C GLY A 36 30.29 17.95 -8.82
N ASN A 37 29.43 16.93 -8.87
CA ASN A 37 28.42 16.77 -9.92
C ASN A 37 27.01 17.05 -9.39
N GLU A 38 26.21 17.78 -10.15
CA GLU A 38 24.80 17.99 -9.84
C GLU A 38 24.00 16.70 -10.02
N VAL A 39 23.01 16.51 -9.15
CA VAL A 39 22.02 15.43 -9.28
C VAL A 39 21.01 15.86 -10.35
N LEU A 40 20.82 15.01 -11.35
CA LEU A 40 19.81 15.20 -12.39
C LEU A 40 18.69 14.19 -12.24
N TYR A 41 17.49 14.64 -12.57
CA TYR A 41 16.27 13.87 -12.53
C TYR A 41 15.61 13.93 -13.91
N ASP A 42 15.00 12.82 -14.33
CA ASP A 42 14.01 12.89 -15.41
C ASP A 42 12.65 13.24 -14.82
N SER A 43 12.13 14.42 -15.19
CA SER A 43 10.85 14.92 -14.71
C SER A 43 9.70 13.93 -14.92
N ALA A 44 9.69 13.18 -16.03
CA ALA A 44 8.62 12.24 -16.32
C ALA A 44 8.65 11.05 -15.35
N ALA A 45 9.83 10.48 -15.10
CA ALA A 45 10.01 9.44 -14.12
C ALA A 45 9.64 9.89 -12.69
N VAL A 46 10.03 11.12 -12.30
CA VAL A 46 9.67 11.66 -10.98
C VAL A 46 8.17 11.89 -10.84
N ILE A 47 7.50 12.45 -11.86
CA ILE A 47 6.04 12.66 -11.83
C ILE A 47 5.31 11.32 -11.70
N LYS A 48 5.74 10.30 -12.47
CA LYS A 48 5.14 8.96 -12.39
C LYS A 48 5.29 8.38 -10.98
N TRP A 49 6.50 8.40 -10.43
CA TRP A 49 6.75 7.93 -9.07
C TRP A 49 5.92 8.69 -8.03
N TYR A 50 5.82 10.01 -8.16
CA TYR A 50 5.03 10.84 -7.25
C TYR A 50 3.54 10.47 -7.29
N ALA A 51 2.98 10.27 -8.48
CA ALA A 51 1.59 9.86 -8.66
C ALA A 51 1.31 8.46 -8.10
N GLU A 52 2.24 7.52 -8.31
CA GLU A 52 2.14 6.16 -7.74
C GLU A 52 2.18 6.20 -6.21
N ARG A 53 3.14 6.92 -5.63
CA ARG A 53 3.26 7.07 -4.18
C ARG A 53 2.02 7.72 -3.56
N ASP A 54 1.49 8.77 -4.18
CA ASP A 54 0.28 9.44 -3.67
C ASP A 54 -0.96 8.51 -3.78
N ALA A 55 -1.05 7.71 -4.84
CA ALA A 55 -2.09 6.69 -4.98
C ALA A 55 -1.94 5.56 -3.93
N GLU A 56 -0.72 5.14 -3.61
CA GLU A 56 -0.47 4.15 -2.55
C GLU A 56 -0.91 4.68 -1.18
N ILE A 57 -0.54 5.92 -0.84
CA ILE A 57 -0.95 6.56 0.41
C ILE A 57 -2.48 6.64 0.50
N GLU A 58 -3.14 7.04 -0.59
CA GLU A 58 -4.60 7.15 -0.59
C GLU A 58 -5.27 5.78 -0.51
N ASN A 59 -4.77 4.77 -1.22
CA ASN A 59 -5.25 3.40 -1.11
C ASN A 59 -5.07 2.84 0.31
N GLU A 60 -3.97 3.16 0.99
CA GLU A 60 -3.75 2.73 2.37
C GLU A 60 -4.79 3.34 3.32
N LYS A 61 -5.09 4.64 3.17
CA LYS A 61 -6.17 5.28 3.93
C LYS A 61 -7.52 4.65 3.66
N LEU A 62 -7.87 4.43 2.39
CA LEU A 62 -9.14 3.83 2.00
C LEU A 62 -9.26 2.39 2.53
N ARG A 63 -8.19 1.60 2.47
CA ARG A 63 -8.16 0.24 3.07
C ARG A 63 -8.42 0.30 4.57
N ARG A 64 -7.81 1.27 5.26
CA ARG A 64 -8.03 1.47 6.69
C ARG A 64 -9.47 1.88 7.00
N GLU A 65 -10.03 2.83 6.24
CA GLU A 65 -11.42 3.28 6.43
C GLU A 65 -12.41 2.14 6.18
N VAL A 66 -12.20 1.33 5.14
CA VAL A 66 -13.03 0.14 4.85
C VAL A 66 -12.96 -0.87 6.00
N GLU A 67 -11.77 -1.11 6.55
CA GLU A 67 -11.61 -2.02 7.68
C GLU A 67 -12.28 -1.47 8.95
N GLU A 68 -12.16 -0.17 9.22
CA GLU A 68 -12.84 0.48 10.36
C GLU A 68 -14.38 0.39 10.22
N LEU A 69 -14.91 0.63 9.01
CA LEU A 69 -16.35 0.47 8.73
C LEU A 69 -16.81 -0.99 8.88
N ARG A 70 -16.00 -1.94 8.42
CA ARG A 70 -16.27 -3.36 8.60
C ARG A 70 -16.32 -3.73 10.08
N GLN A 71 -15.33 -3.31 10.86
CA GLN A 71 -15.28 -3.59 12.30
C GLN A 71 -16.47 -2.97 13.04
N ALA A 72 -16.86 -1.73 12.70
CA ALA A 72 -18.05 -1.10 13.26
C ALA A 72 -19.31 -1.90 12.93
N SER A 73 -19.48 -2.33 11.66
CA SER A 73 -20.61 -3.15 11.26
C SER A 73 -20.64 -4.52 11.95
N GLU A 74 -19.47 -5.14 12.18
CA GLU A 74 -19.39 -6.41 12.90
C GLU A 74 -19.69 -6.24 14.40
N ALA A 75 -19.28 -5.11 15.01
CA ALA A 75 -19.52 -4.80 16.41
C ALA A 75 -21.01 -4.56 16.73
N ASP A 76 -21.77 -4.02 15.77
CA ASP A 76 -23.21 -3.80 15.91
C ASP A 76 -24.03 -5.11 15.82
N LEU A 77 -23.44 -6.21 15.35
CA LEU A 77 -24.13 -7.50 15.26
C LEU A 77 -24.35 -8.11 16.66
N GLN A 78 -25.61 -8.23 17.05
CA GLN A 78 -25.97 -8.82 18.33
C GLN A 78 -26.05 -10.36 18.27
N PRO A 79 -25.36 -11.08 19.17
CA PRO A 79 -25.49 -12.54 19.27
C PRO A 79 -26.94 -13.00 19.41
N GLY A 80 -27.30 -14.08 18.72
CA GLY A 80 -28.65 -14.64 18.72
C GLY A 80 -29.62 -14.01 17.71
N THR A 81 -29.22 -12.95 17.00
CA THR A 81 -29.97 -12.45 15.85
C THR A 81 -29.70 -13.30 14.60
N ILE A 82 -30.68 -13.37 13.69
CA ILE A 82 -30.53 -14.08 12.41
C ILE A 82 -29.35 -13.52 11.59
N GLU A 83 -29.14 -12.21 11.65
CA GLU A 83 -28.05 -11.54 10.92
C GLU A 83 -26.67 -11.92 11.46
N TYR A 84 -26.48 -11.93 12.78
CA TYR A 84 -25.24 -12.40 13.40
C TYR A 84 -24.93 -13.86 13.06
N GLU A 85 -25.93 -14.74 13.13
CA GLU A 85 -25.76 -16.17 12.83
C GLU A 85 -25.42 -16.41 11.35
N ARG A 86 -26.05 -15.66 10.44
CA ARG A 86 -25.69 -15.67 9.00
C ARG A 86 -24.27 -15.18 8.78
N HIS A 87 -23.90 -14.04 9.36
CA HIS A 87 -22.55 -13.50 9.26
C HIS A 87 -21.50 -14.50 9.76
N ARG A 88 -21.73 -15.13 10.92
CA ARG A 88 -20.84 -16.16 11.46
C ARG A 88 -20.72 -17.36 10.52
N LEU A 89 -21.83 -17.85 9.97
CA LEU A 89 -21.82 -18.98 9.04
C LEU A 89 -21.05 -18.64 7.75
N THR A 90 -21.31 -17.46 7.17
CA THR A 90 -20.60 -17.01 5.96
C THR A 90 -19.10 -16.89 6.21
N ARG A 91 -18.69 -16.32 7.34
CA ARG A 91 -17.27 -16.25 7.73
C ARG A 91 -16.63 -17.64 7.86
N ALA A 92 -17.28 -18.56 8.57
CA ALA A 92 -16.79 -19.93 8.73
C ALA A 92 -16.70 -20.70 7.39
N GLN A 93 -17.64 -20.47 6.47
CA GLN A 93 -17.62 -21.04 5.12
C GLN A 93 -16.46 -20.47 4.28
N ALA A 94 -16.19 -19.17 4.38
CA ALA A 94 -15.06 -18.53 3.73
C ALA A 94 -13.73 -19.10 4.24
N ASP A 95 -13.53 -19.14 5.56
CA ASP A 95 -12.32 -19.68 6.19
C ASP A 95 -12.07 -21.15 5.78
N ALA A 96 -13.12 -21.97 5.73
CA ALA A 96 -13.02 -23.36 5.27
C ALA A 96 -12.62 -23.47 3.80
N GLN A 97 -13.11 -22.56 2.94
CA GLN A 97 -12.77 -22.53 1.53
C GLN A 97 -11.33 -22.05 1.31
N GLU A 98 -10.85 -21.07 2.08
CA GLU A 98 -9.45 -20.62 2.05
C GLU A 98 -8.51 -21.74 2.47
N LEU A 99 -8.81 -22.45 3.56
CA LEU A 99 -8.03 -23.62 4.00
C LEU A 99 -7.99 -24.72 2.94
N LYS A 100 -9.13 -24.97 2.28
CA LYS A 100 -9.20 -25.94 1.18
C LYS A 100 -8.30 -25.50 0.02
N ASN A 101 -8.38 -24.24 -0.39
CA ASN A 101 -7.55 -23.69 -1.46
C ASN A 101 -6.06 -23.78 -1.12
N ALA A 102 -5.68 -23.44 0.12
CA ALA A 102 -4.29 -23.50 0.59
C ALA A 102 -3.75 -24.93 0.68
N ARG A 103 -4.60 -25.91 1.02
CA ARG A 103 -4.24 -27.33 0.94
C ARG A 103 -4.04 -27.77 -0.50
N ASP A 104 -4.96 -27.37 -1.39
CA ASP A 104 -4.91 -27.73 -2.80
C ASP A 104 -3.71 -27.04 -3.52
N SER A 105 -3.25 -25.87 -3.05
CA SER A 105 -1.99 -25.22 -3.48
C SER A 105 -0.72 -25.72 -2.75
N ALA A 106 -0.86 -26.70 -1.85
CA ALA A 106 0.21 -27.25 -1.01
C ALA A 106 0.92 -26.23 -0.09
N GLU A 107 0.29 -25.09 0.19
CA GLU A 107 0.75 -24.11 1.18
C GLU A 107 0.50 -24.59 2.63
N VAL A 108 -0.52 -25.43 2.83
CA VAL A 108 -0.86 -26.03 4.13
C VAL A 108 -0.96 -27.54 3.99
N VAL A 109 -0.36 -28.26 4.95
CA VAL A 109 -0.45 -29.71 5.06
C VAL A 109 -1.11 -30.07 6.38
N GLU A 110 -1.97 -31.08 6.36
CA GLU A 110 -2.61 -31.61 7.56
C GLU A 110 -1.56 -32.33 8.42
N THR A 111 -1.10 -31.69 9.49
CA THR A 111 -0.17 -32.28 10.45
C THR A 111 -0.93 -33.02 11.54
N ALA A 112 -1.60 -34.12 11.18
CA ALA A 112 -2.05 -35.06 12.19
C ALA A 112 -0.80 -35.76 12.79
N PHE A 113 -0.48 -35.49 14.05
CA PHE A 113 0.46 -36.33 14.80
C PHE A 113 -0.25 -37.66 15.13
N CYS A 114 0.21 -38.73 14.49
CA CYS A 114 -0.15 -40.11 14.86
C CYS A 114 0.60 -40.56 16.13
#